data_AF-A0A554GI52-F1
#
_entry.id   AF-A0A554GI52-F1
#
_cell.length_a   1.000
_cell.length_b   1.000
_cell.length_c   1.000
_cell.angle_alpha   90.00
_cell.angle_beta   90.00
_cell.angle_gamma   90.00
#
_symmetry.space_group_name_H-M   'P 1'
#
loop_
_entity.id
_entity.type
_entity.pdbx_description
1 polymer ?
#
loop_
_entity_poly.entity_id
_entity_poly.type
_entity_poly.pdbx_seq_one_letter_code
_entity_poly.pdbx_strand_id
1 'polypeptide(L)'
;MGIRDDLKRQALGFSNRAMEKLMADEKRALAVAEAIGRVQRGKQALDRGQDEVMKALHFAPRSDFKAVGKQLAGLKRRLRELDEKLAELSEESP
;
A
#
# COMPACT_ATOMS: atom_id res chain seq x y z
N MET A 1 7.41 -26.61 -10.02
CA MET A 1 6.77 -26.67 -8.69
C MET A 1 7.88 -26.86 -7.68
N GLY A 2 8.27 -25.79 -6.97
CA GLY A 2 9.43 -25.82 -6.07
C GLY A 2 9.02 -25.89 -4.60
N ILE A 3 9.94 -26.34 -3.75
CA ILE A 3 9.79 -26.41 -2.28
C ILE A 3 9.33 -25.06 -1.67
N ARG A 4 9.71 -23.94 -2.29
CA ARG A 4 9.25 -22.59 -1.92
C ARG A 4 7.75 -22.40 -2.12
N ASP A 5 7.19 -22.93 -3.19
CA ASP A 5 5.77 -22.79 -3.52
C ASP A 5 4.93 -23.66 -2.58
N ASP A 6 5.41 -24.87 -2.26
CA ASP A 6 4.76 -25.76 -1.30
C ASP A 6 4.82 -25.21 0.13
N LEU A 7 5.95 -24.64 0.55
CA LEU A 7 6.08 -24.00 1.86
C LEU A 7 5.15 -22.78 1.98
N LYS A 8 5.07 -21.95 0.93
CA LYS A 8 4.10 -20.84 0.88
C LYS A 8 2.67 -21.35 0.96
N ARG A 9 2.34 -22.41 0.22
CA ARG A 9 0.99 -22.99 0.20
C ARG A 9 0.61 -23.58 1.56
N GLN A 10 1.56 -24.20 2.25
CA GLN A 10 1.38 -24.76 3.58
C GLN A 10 1.26 -23.67 4.64
N ALA A 11 2.06 -22.61 4.56
CA ALA A 11 1.96 -21.44 5.42
C ALA A 11 0.62 -20.70 5.25
N LEU A 12 0.18 -20.50 4.00
CA LEU A 12 -1.12 -19.90 3.68
C LEU A 12 -2.29 -20.78 4.12
N GLY A 13 -2.16 -22.11 3.97
CA GLY A 13 -3.16 -23.06 4.45
C GLY A 13 -3.28 -23.07 5.97
N PHE A 14 -2.16 -22.95 6.69
CA PHE A 14 -2.15 -22.86 8.15
C PHE A 14 -2.72 -21.52 8.64
N SER A 15 -2.37 -20.40 8.00
CA SER A 15 -2.92 -19.08 8.35
C SER A 15 -4.42 -19.02 8.12
N ASN A 16 -4.94 -19.62 7.03
CA ASN A 16 -6.37 -19.62 6.74
C ASN A 16 -7.17 -20.42 7.76
N ARG A 17 -6.71 -21.62 8.14
CA ARG A 17 -7.39 -22.44 9.17
C ARG A 17 -7.33 -21.79 10.55
N ALA A 18 -6.22 -21.12 10.87
CA ALA A 18 -6.10 -20.35 12.12
C ALA A 18 -7.04 -19.15 12.12
N MET A 19 -7.19 -18.46 10.99
CA MET A 19 -8.13 -17.36 10.82
C MET A 19 -9.59 -17.85 10.93
N GLU A 20 -9.94 -18.97 10.30
CA GLU A 20 -11.26 -19.59 10.39
C GLU A 20 -11.61 -19.99 11.82
N LYS A 21 -10.69 -20.63 12.54
CA LYS A 21 -10.88 -21.03 13.94
C LYS A 21 -10.97 -19.82 14.90
N LEU A 22 -10.28 -18.72 14.57
CA LEU A 22 -10.37 -17.47 15.31
C LEU A 22 -11.71 -16.75 15.05
N MET A 23 -12.21 -16.79 13.81
CA MET A 23 -13.49 -16.22 13.39
C MET A 23 -14.70 -17.04 13.84
N ALA A 24 -14.53 -18.35 14.06
CA ALA A 24 -15.57 -19.23 14.62
C ALA A 24 -15.93 -18.89 16.09
N ASP A 25 -15.09 -18.14 16.80
CA ASP A 25 -15.39 -17.54 18.09
C ASP A 25 -15.56 -16.03 17.89
N GLU A 26 -16.78 -15.64 17.51
CA GLU A 26 -17.15 -14.27 17.10
C GLU A 26 -16.74 -13.21 18.14
N LYS A 27 -16.77 -13.56 19.44
CA LYS A 27 -16.34 -12.69 20.54
C LYS A 27 -14.82 -12.50 20.58
N ARG A 28 -14.03 -13.55 20.35
CA ARG A 28 -12.57 -13.47 20.27
C ARG A 28 -12.12 -12.76 18.99
N ALA A 29 -12.79 -13.00 17.87
CA ALA A 29 -12.56 -12.31 16.62
C ALA A 29 -12.75 -10.79 16.74
N LEU A 30 -13.85 -10.36 17.38
CA LEU A 30 -14.13 -8.94 17.65
C LEU A 30 -13.06 -8.32 18.56
N ALA A 31 -12.66 -9.00 19.64
CA ALA A 31 -11.61 -8.49 20.55
C ALA A 31 -10.25 -8.32 19.85
N VAL A 32 -9.88 -9.27 18.99
CA VAL A 32 -8.64 -9.18 18.19
C VAL A 32 -8.73 -8.08 17.14
N ALA A 33 -9.86 -7.97 16.44
CA ALA A 33 -10.09 -6.90 15.47
C ALA A 33 -10.03 -5.51 16.12
N GLU A 34 -10.62 -5.35 17.31
CA GLU A 34 -10.51 -4.12 18.10
C GLU A 34 -9.08 -3.81 18.52
N ALA A 35 -8.34 -4.81 19.01
CA ALA A 35 -6.95 -4.65 19.41
C ALA A 35 -6.07 -4.24 18.22
N ILE A 36 -6.20 -4.93 17.08
CA ILE A 36 -5.51 -4.58 15.84
C ILE A 36 -5.90 -3.17 15.39
N GLY A 37 -7.19 -2.83 15.44
CA GLY A 37 -7.69 -1.50 15.08
C GLY A 37 -7.18 -0.39 16.00
N ARG A 38 -6.98 -0.65 17.29
CA ARG A 38 -6.37 0.31 18.24
C ARG A 38 -4.89 0.50 17.95
N VAL A 39 -4.14 -0.59 17.72
CA VAL A 39 -2.72 -0.54 17.36
C VAL A 39 -2.51 0.19 16.03
N GLN A 40 -3.34 -0.08 15.03
CA GLN A 40 -3.26 0.58 13.73
C GLN A 40 -3.55 2.08 13.83
N ARG A 41 -4.55 2.48 14.62
CA ARG A 41 -4.84 3.89 14.89
C ARG A 41 -3.72 4.58 15.67
N GLY A 42 -3.15 3.90 16.67
CA GLY A 42 -2.00 4.41 17.43
C GLY A 42 -0.78 4.63 16.55
N LYS A 43 -0.47 3.68 15.66
CA LYS A 43 0.60 3.82 14.67
C LYS A 43 0.34 5.00 13.74
N GLN A 44 -0.87 5.14 13.21
CA GLN A 44 -1.20 6.27 12.33
C GLN A 44 -1.07 7.62 13.04
N ALA A 45 -1.47 7.71 14.30
CA ALA A 45 -1.31 8.94 15.08
C ALA A 45 0.17 9.28 15.32
N LEU A 46 0.99 8.26 15.64
CA LEU A 46 2.43 8.42 15.81
C LEU A 46 3.13 8.85 14.50
N ASP A 47 2.79 8.19 13.38
CA ASP A 47 3.36 8.51 12.06
C ASP A 47 3.01 9.96 11.67
N ARG A 48 1.78 10.43 11.96
CA ARG A 48 1.38 11.84 11.72
C ARG A 48 2.16 12.80 12.60
N GLY A 49 2.29 12.50 13.89
CA GLY A 49 3.06 13.34 14.81
C GLY A 49 4.54 13.44 14.41
N GLN A 50 5.13 12.34 13.94
CA GLN A 50 6.50 12.36 13.40
C GLN A 50 6.59 13.27 12.17
N ASP A 51 5.67 13.14 11.21
CA ASP A 51 5.66 13.98 10.02
C ASP A 51 5.47 15.47 10.36
N GLU A 52 4.60 15.79 11.33
CA GLU A 52 4.38 17.16 11.82
C GLU A 52 5.62 17.76 12.48
N VAL A 53 6.31 16.98 13.34
CA VAL A 53 7.57 17.42 13.97
C VAL A 53 8.65 17.64 12.91
N MET A 54 8.79 16.73 11.95
CA MET A 54 9.76 16.87 10.86
C MET A 54 9.50 18.13 10.05
N LYS A 55 8.23 18.41 9.70
CA LYS A 55 7.84 19.63 8.99
C LYS A 55 8.11 20.89 9.82
N ALA A 56 7.81 20.87 11.12
CA ALA A 56 8.07 21.98 12.03
C ALA A 56 9.57 22.28 12.17
N LEU A 57 10.41 21.25 12.06
CA LEU A 57 11.87 21.36 12.04
C LEU A 57 12.46 21.59 10.64
N HIS A 58 11.62 21.90 9.64
CA HIS A 58 12.00 22.12 8.24
C HIS A 58 12.70 20.93 7.56
N PHE A 59 12.53 19.71 8.09
CA PHE A 59 12.96 18.50 7.42
C PHE A 59 11.87 17.98 6.49
N ALA A 60 12.26 17.41 5.34
CA ALA A 60 11.33 16.76 4.43
C ALA A 60 10.94 15.37 4.94
N PRO A 61 9.67 15.12 5.34
CA PRO A 61 9.23 13.80 5.75
C PRO A 61 9.08 12.85 4.56
N ARG A 62 9.06 11.55 4.88
CA ARG A 62 8.89 10.48 3.88
C ARG A 62 7.57 10.60 3.11
N SER A 63 6.52 11.15 3.71
CA SER A 63 5.22 11.39 3.08
C SER A 63 5.32 12.37 1.90
N ASP A 64 6.15 13.40 2.02
CA ASP A 64 6.35 14.40 0.96
C ASP A 64 7.08 13.78 -0.25
N PHE A 65 8.11 12.97 -0.02
CA PHE A 65 8.76 12.20 -1.09
C PHE A 65 7.79 11.25 -1.81
N LYS A 66 6.89 10.61 -1.05
CA LYS A 66 5.86 9.73 -1.63
C LYS A 66 4.85 10.51 -2.47
N ALA A 67 4.47 11.71 -2.04
CA ALA A 67 3.56 12.58 -2.79
C ALA A 67 4.18 13.02 -4.13
N VAL A 68 5.43 13.49 -4.10
CA VAL A 68 6.19 13.85 -5.31
C VAL A 68 6.33 12.66 -6.25
N GLY A 69 6.66 11.47 -5.73
CA GLY A 69 6.74 10.25 -6.52
C GLY A 69 5.43 9.90 -7.24
N LYS A 70 4.28 10.10 -6.57
CA LYS A 70 2.96 9.88 -7.18
C LYS A 70 2.66 10.90 -8.29
N GLN A 71 3.00 12.17 -8.08
CA GLN A 71 2.83 13.21 -9.10
C GLN A 71 3.71 12.93 -10.33
N LEU A 72 4.97 12.54 -10.10
CA LEU A 72 5.90 12.18 -11.17
C LEU A 72 5.42 10.95 -11.96
N ALA A 73 4.91 9.92 -11.28
CA ALA A 73 4.32 8.76 -11.94
C ALA A 73 3.12 9.14 -12.81
N GLY A 74 2.26 10.04 -12.33
CA GLY A 74 1.13 10.57 -13.10
C GLY A 74 1.60 11.36 -14.33
N LEU A 75 2.63 12.19 -14.19
CA LEU A 75 3.21 12.95 -15.29
C LEU A 75 3.81 12.02 -16.35
N LYS A 76 4.57 10.99 -15.93
CA LYS A 76 5.12 9.99 -16.86
C LYS A 76 4.03 9.29 -17.67
N ARG A 77 2.89 8.99 -17.05
CA ARG A 77 1.75 8.39 -17.76
C ARG A 77 1.19 9.33 -18.82
N ARG A 78 1.00 10.60 -18.48
CA ARG A 78 0.50 11.62 -19.41
C ARG A 78 1.46 11.87 -20.57
N LEU A 79 2.77 11.88 -20.31
CA LEU A 79 3.78 11.98 -21.37
C LEU A 79 3.64 10.82 -22.36
N ARG A 80 3.51 9.59 -21.85
CA ARG A 80 3.29 8.42 -22.70
C ARG A 80 2.01 8.53 -23.53
N GLU A 81 0.91 8.95 -22.92
CA GLU A 81 -0.37 9.17 -23.62
C GLU A 81 -0.25 10.25 -24.71
N LEU A 82 0.60 11.27 -24.51
CA LEU A 82 0.87 12.31 -25.52
C LEU A 82 1.77 11.80 -26.64
N ASP A 83 2.81 11.04 -26.32
CA ASP A 83 3.70 10.42 -27.30
C ASP A 83 2.90 9.47 -28.22
N GLU A 84 2.00 8.67 -27.65
CA GLU A 84 1.11 7.77 -28.40
C GLU A 84 0.19 8.56 -29.35
N LYS A 85 -0.43 9.66 -28.88
CA LYS A 85 -1.26 10.52 -29.73
C LYS A 85 -0.48 11.23 -30.83
N LEU A 86 0.75 11.66 -30.55
CA LEU A 86 1.62 12.29 -31.54
C LEU A 86 2.02 11.29 -32.62
N ALA A 87 2.30 10.04 -32.25
CA ALA A 87 2.57 8.97 -33.21
C ALA A 87 1.36 8.71 -34.11
N GLU A 88 0.17 8.57 -33.54
CA GLU A 88 -1.09 8.40 -34.31
C GLU A 88 -1.31 9.55 -35.31
N LEU A 89 -1.17 10.80 -34.87
CA LEU A 89 -1.33 11.98 -35.74
C LEU A 89 -0.26 12.07 -36.84
N SER A 90 0.95 11.57 -36.56
CA SER A 90 2.05 11.55 -37.54
C SER A 90 1.87 10.44 -38.58
N GLU A 91 1.20 9.34 -38.23
CA GLU A 91 0.84 8.25 -39.15
C GLU A 91 -0.42 8.58 -39.99
N GLU A 92 -1.32 9.42 -39.48
CA GLU A 92 -2.51 9.91 -40.22
C GLU A 92 -2.23 11.13 -41.12
N SER A 93 -1.04 11.70 -41.06
CA SER A 93 -0.63 12.80 -41.95
C SER A 93 -0.15 12.23 -43.31
N PRO A 94 -0.76 12.60 -44.45
CA PRO A 94 -0.47 12.04 -45.78
C PRO A 94 0.89 12.44 -46.36
#